data_AF-A0A1T5AMN4-F1
#
_entry.id   AF-A0A1T5AMN4-F1
#
_cell.length_a   1.000
_cell.length_b   1.000
_cell.length_c   1.000
_cell.angle_alpha   90.00
_cell.angle_beta   90.00
_cell.angle_gamma   90.00
#
_symmetry.space_group_name_H-M   'P 1'
#
loop_
_entity.id
_entity.type
_entity.pdbx_description
1 polymer ?
#
loop_
_entity_poly.entity_id
_entity_poly.type
_entity_poly.pdbx_seq_one_letter_code
_entity_poly.pdbx_strand_id
1 'polypeptide(L)' 'MKLHVFNADTRRQWAEAGYQFVKLSSSEDIGFERRGNGTFILLEPYPPNRNIARHDQIVGLFDSKINKIIADGWGRYYK' A
#
# COMPACT_ATOMS: atom_id res chain seq x y z
N MET A 1 -7.57 14.43 4.42
CA MET A 1 -6.73 13.32 3.90
C MET A 1 -6.76 13.39 2.39
N LYS A 2 -5.60 13.39 1.74
CA LYS A 2 -5.49 13.33 0.27
C LYS A 2 -4.84 12.01 -0.13
N LEU A 3 -5.22 11.47 -1.29
CA LEU A 3 -4.57 10.29 -1.86
C LEU A 3 -3.30 10.73 -2.60
N HIS A 4 -2.18 10.10 -2.28
CA HIS A 4 -0.89 10.30 -2.92
C HIS A 4 -0.45 9.03 -3.65
N VAL A 5 0.34 9.16 -4.71
CA VAL A 5 0.91 8.02 -5.44
C VAL A 5 1.97 7.36 -4.57
N PHE A 6 1.85 6.04 -4.37
CA PHE A 6 2.88 5.26 -3.72
C PHE A 6 3.95 4.87 -4.76
N ASN A 7 5.16 5.39 -4.58
CA ASN A 7 6.31 5.19 -5.48
C ASN A 7 7.56 4.73 -4.70
N ALA A 8 8.67 4.55 -5.41
CA ALA A 8 9.94 4.11 -4.81
C ALA A 8 10.43 5.04 -3.68
N ASP A 9 10.24 6.36 -3.83
CA ASP A 9 10.62 7.34 -2.81
C ASP A 9 9.79 7.19 -1.54
N THR A 10 8.46 7.03 -1.69
CA THR A 10 7.55 6.81 -0.56
C THR A 10 7.90 5.53 0.18
N ARG A 11 8.20 4.46 -0.57
CA ARG A 11 8.67 3.19 0.02
C ARG A 11 9.93 3.39 0.85
N ARG A 12 10.92 4.13 0.34
CA ARG A 12 12.15 4.44 1.08
C ARG A 12 11.85 5.22 2.36
N GLN A 13 11.01 6.25 2.29
CA GLN A 13 10.60 7.02 3.47
C GLN A 13 9.94 6.15 4.54
N TRP A 14 9.10 5.20 4.13
CA TRP A 14 8.46 4.27 5.06
C TRP A 14 9.45 3.31 5.70
N ALA A 15 10.43 2.81 4.93
CA ALA A 15 11.50 1.97 5.47
C ALA A 15 12.37 2.74 6.48
N GLU A 16 12.73 4.00 6.17
CA GLU A 16 13.48 4.89 7.07
C GLU A 16 12.69 5.20 8.35
N ALA A 17 11.36 5.26 8.27
CA ALA A 17 10.47 5.41 9.41
C ALA A 17 10.26 4.10 10.22
N GLY A 18 10.87 2.98 9.80
CA GLY A 18 10.82 1.70 10.51
C GLY A 18 9.65 0.80 10.14
N TYR A 19 8.86 1.13 9.11
CA TYR A 19 7.80 0.25 8.62
C TYR A 19 8.38 -0.91 7.83
N GLN A 20 7.92 -2.12 8.15
CA GLN A 20 8.39 -3.36 7.51
C GLN A 20 7.30 -4.03 6.67
N PHE A 21 6.04 -3.71 6.93
CA PHE A 21 4.88 -4.34 6.31
C PHE A 21 3.90 -3.29 5.81
N VAL A 22 3.11 -3.67 4.81
CA VAL A 22 2.04 -2.85 4.26
C VAL A 22 0.79 -3.70 4.08
N LYS A 23 -0.36 -3.15 4.45
CA LYS A 23 -1.66 -3.70 4.10
C LYS A 23 -2.06 -3.19 2.72
N LEU A 24 -2.56 -4.09 1.87
CA LEU A 24 -3.06 -3.81 0.54
C LEU A 24 -4.59 -3.94 0.56
N SER A 25 -5.28 -2.86 0.23
CA SER A 25 -6.74 -2.84 0.08
C SER A 25 -7.09 -2.39 -1.33
N SER A 26 -7.94 -3.11 -2.06
CA SER A 26 -8.39 -2.64 -3.37
C SER A 26 -9.30 -1.43 -3.20
N SER A 27 -9.34 -0.53 -4.19
CA SER A 27 -10.26 0.61 -4.20
C SER A 27 -11.74 0.20 -4.11
N GLU A 28 -12.06 -1.00 -4.58
CA GLU A 28 -13.40 -1.59 -4.55
C GLU A 28 -13.78 -1.97 -3.11
N ASP A 29 -12.89 -2.66 -2.39
CA ASP A 29 -13.08 -3.07 -1.00
C ASP A 29 -13.31 -1.89 -0.05
N ILE A 30 -12.74 -0.72 -0.36
CA ILE A 30 -12.84 0.49 0.47
C ILE A 30 -13.92 1.47 -0.02
N GLY A 31 -14.76 1.08 -0.97
CA GLY A 31 -15.87 1.90 -1.46
C GLY A 31 -15.45 3.14 -2.27
N PHE A 32 -14.25 3.13 -2.86
CA PHE A 32 -13.73 4.21 -3.69
C PHE A 32 -14.20 4.14 -5.16
N GLU A 33 -14.93 3.10 -5.53
CA GLU A 33 -15.60 2.98 -6.82
C GLU A 33 -16.86 3.85 -6.87
N ARG A 34 -16.73 5.13 -7.26
CA ARG A 34 -17.85 5.82 -7.95
C ARG A 34 -17.56 7.18 -8.57
N ARG A 35 -16.36 7.74 -8.42
CA ARG A 35 -16.04 9.05 -9.03
C ARG A 35 -14.66 9.06 -9.69
N GLY A 36 -14.57 8.47 -10.88
CA GLY A 36 -13.59 8.84 -11.91
C GLY A 36 -12.10 8.52 -11.69
N ASN A 37 -11.69 7.96 -10.55
CA ASN A 37 -10.27 7.81 -10.20
C ASN A 37 -9.61 6.49 -10.65
N GLY A 38 -10.34 5.59 -11.31
CA GLY A 38 -9.83 4.29 -11.74
C GLY A 38 -9.53 3.33 -10.59
N THR A 39 -9.33 2.06 -10.90
CA THR A 39 -8.96 1.03 -9.91
C THR A 39 -7.55 1.30 -9.38
N PHE A 40 -7.38 1.24 -8.05
CA PHE A 40 -6.07 1.40 -7.41
C PHE A 40 -5.94 0.46 -6.20
N ILE A 41 -4.70 0.28 -5.73
CA ILE A 41 -4.42 -0.42 -4.48
C ILE A 41 -4.02 0.61 -3.44
N LEU A 42 -4.76 0.67 -2.34
CA LEU A 42 -4.39 1.43 -1.16
C LEU A 42 -3.33 0.66 -0.37
N LEU A 43 -2.21 1.32 -0.09
CA LEU A 43 -1.17 0.84 0.80
C LEU A 43 -1.27 1.58 2.12
N GLU A 44 -1.31 0.82 3.20
CA GLU A 44 -1.31 1.35 4.56
C GLU A 44 -0.10 0.76 5.31
N PRO A 45 0.75 1.59 5.95
CA PRO A 45 1.90 1.08 6.69
C PRO A 45 1.40 0.28 7.89
N TYR A 46 1.97 -0.90 8.10
CA TYR A 46 1.55 -1.81 9.17
C TYR A 46 2.69 -2.02 10.16
N PRO A 47 2.43 -1.90 11.48
CA PRO A 47 3.47 -2.06 12.50
C PRO A 47 3.99 -3.52 12.53
N PRO A 48 5.27 -3.75 12.88
CA PRO A 48 5.84 -5.10 12.93
C PRO A 48 5.30 -5.87 14.15
N ASN A 49 4.17 -6.58 13.95
CA ASN A 49 3.62 -7.50 14.95
C ASN A 49 3.76 -8.95 14.47
N ARG A 50 4.24 -9.85 15.34
CA ARG A 50 4.55 -11.25 14.99
C ARG A 50 3.36 -12.08 14.50
N ASN A 51 2.12 -11.62 14.69
CA ASN A 51 0.90 -12.31 14.24
C ASN A 51 0.38 -11.89 12.85
N ILE A 52 1.17 -11.14 12.08
CA ILE A 52 0.76 -10.60 10.77
C ILE A 52 0.53 -11.66 9.70
N ALA A 53 1.18 -12.82 9.81
CA ALA A 53 1.12 -13.89 8.80
C ALA A 53 -0.28 -14.50 8.56
N ARG A 54 -1.32 -14.06 9.29
CA ARG A 54 -2.71 -14.53 9.12
C ARG A 54 -3.56 -13.67 8.19
N HIS A 55 -3.05 -12.54 7.70
CA HIS A 55 -3.81 -11.65 6.84
C HIS A 55 -3.25 -11.67 5.41
N ASP A 56 -4.00 -12.23 4.47
CA ASP A 56 -3.63 -12.34 3.04
C ASP A 56 -3.34 -10.99 2.36
N GLN A 57 -3.83 -9.91 2.97
CA GLN A 57 -3.67 -8.54 2.49
C GLN A 57 -2.41 -7.84 3.01
N ILE A 58 -1.67 -8.43 3.96
CA ILE A 58 -0.46 -7.80 4.52
C ILE A 58 0.77 -8.44 3.89
N VAL A 59 1.61 -7.62 3.27
CA VAL A 59 2.83 -8.07 2.61
C VAL A 59 4.05 -7.28 3.12
N GLY A 60 5.24 -7.83 2.91
CA GLY A 60 6.48 -7.10 3.21
C GLY A 60 6.61 -5.85 2.34
N LEU A 61 7.18 -4.78 2.89
CA LEU A 61 7.40 -3.51 2.17
C LEU A 61 8.25 -3.68 0.90
N PHE A 62 9.12 -4.70 0.87
CA PHE A 62 10.00 -5.05 -0.24
C PHE A 62 9.55 -6.30 -1.01
N ASP A 63 8.29 -6.73 -0.84
CA ASP A 63 7.70 -7.83 -1.58
C ASP A 63 7.59 -7.53 -3.09
N SER A 64 7.68 -8.57 -3.93
CA SER A 64 7.58 -8.43 -5.39
C SER A 64 6.25 -7.84 -5.85
N LYS A 65 5.16 -8.04 -5.09
CA LYS A 65 3.86 -7.40 -5.33
C LYS A 65 3.96 -5.87 -5.23
N ILE A 66 4.75 -5.35 -4.30
CA ILE A 66 4.95 -3.90 -4.15
C ILE A 66 5.72 -3.33 -5.33
N ASN A 67 6.76 -4.03 -5.81
CA ASN A 67 7.48 -3.64 -7.02
C ASN A 67 6.53 -3.51 -8.22
N LYS A 68 5.63 -4.48 -8.39
CA LYS A 68 4.62 -4.45 -9.44
C LYS A 68 3.65 -3.28 -9.27
N ILE A 69 3.13 -3.04 -8.07
CA ILE A 69 2.23 -1.91 -7.79
C ILE A 69 2.88 -0.56 -8.09
N ILE A 70 4.16 -0.39 -7.78
CA ILE A 70 4.94 0.81 -8.10
C ILE A 70 5.12 0.93 -9.62
N ALA A 71 5.51 -0.16 -10.30
CA ALA A 71 5.74 -0.18 -11.75
C ALA A 71 4.47 0.12 -12.55
N ASP A 72 3.34 -0.46 -12.14
CA ASP A 72 2.03 -0.27 -12.77
C ASP A 72 1.43 1.11 -12.43
N GLY A 73 1.97 1.80 -11.41
CA GLY A 73 1.53 3.14 -11.00
C GLY A 73 0.17 3.16 -10.28
N TRP A 74 -0.31 2.01 -9.81
CA TRP A 74 -1.64 1.85 -9.18
C TRP A 74 -1.62 1.99 -7.67
N GLY A 75 -0.44 2.13 -7.04
CA GLY A 75 -0.34 2.30 -5.60
C GLY A 75 -0.78 3.67 -5.11
N ARG A 76 -1.60 3.73 -4.07
CA ARG A 76 -2.01 4.96 -3.40
C ARG A 76 -1.87 4.85 -1.89
N TYR A 77 -1.69 5.97 -1.19
CA TYR A 77 -1.71 6.02 0.27
C TYR A 77 -2.28 7.36 0.76
N TYR A 78 -2.71 7.42 2.02
CA TYR A 78 -3.18 8.66 2.65
C TYR A 78 -2.03 9.43 3.29
N LYS A 79 -2.01 10.75 3.06
CA LYS A 79 -1.17 11.72 3.78
C LYS A 79 -1.99 12.96 4.15
#